data_AF-A0A640VR81-F1
#
_entry.id   AF-A0A640VR81-F1
#
_cell.length_a   1.000
_cell.length_b   1.000
_cell.length_c   1.000
_cell.angle_alpha   90.00
_cell.angle_beta   90.00
_cell.angle_gamma   90.00
#
_symmetry.space_group_name_H-M   'P 1'
#
loop_
_entity.id
_entity.type
_entity.pdbx_description
1 polymer ?
#
loop_
_entity_poly.entity_id
_entity_poly.type
_entity_poly.pdbx_seq_one_letter_code
_entity_poly.pdbx_strand_id
1 'polypeptide(L)'
;MVVFEDIQDVEEWLADHDYAGFWKAIALWNVFTGDERAHYDDVIAEGVVCPDLVLSCLKEMVRLDLSQRFDLKDRTFTPPDAQYLTSLH
;
A
#
# COMPACT_ATOMS: atom_id res chain seq x y z
N MET A 1 8.19 -11.66 -8.97
CA MET A 1 8.71 -10.71 -7.95
C MET A 1 8.07 -9.38 -8.26
N VAL A 2 7.31 -8.80 -7.33
CA VAL A 2 6.72 -7.47 -7.51
C VAL A 2 7.85 -6.46 -7.29
N VAL A 3 8.02 -5.52 -8.22
CA VAL A 3 8.99 -4.44 -8.13
C VAL A 3 8.17 -3.16 -8.04
N PHE A 4 8.38 -2.37 -6.99
CA PHE A 4 7.77 -1.06 -6.80
C PHE A 4 8.83 -0.02 -7.17
N GLU A 5 8.51 0.91 -8.07
CA GLU A 5 9.41 1.99 -8.48
C GLU A 5 9.17 3.23 -7.62
N ASP A 6 7.91 3.48 -7.25
CA ASP A 6 7.49 4.60 -6.42
C ASP A 6 6.41 4.21 -5.40
N ILE A 7 6.05 5.17 -4.53
CA ILE A 7 5.01 4.96 -3.50
C ILE A 7 3.65 4.68 -4.14
N GLN A 8 3.34 5.30 -5.28
CA GLN A 8 2.07 5.13 -5.98
C GLN A 8 1.91 3.71 -6.51
N ASP A 9 2.98 3.05 -6.97
CA ASP A 9 2.92 1.65 -7.36
C ASP A 9 2.47 0.74 -6.20
N VAL A 10 2.88 1.05 -4.96
CA VAL A 10 2.42 0.33 -3.77
C VAL A 10 0.95 0.62 -3.49
N GLU A 11 0.51 1.87 -3.62
CA GLU A 11 -0.89 2.28 -3.43
C GLU A 11 -1.82 1.61 -4.45
N GLU A 12 -1.45 1.65 -5.74
CA GLU A 12 -2.18 1.03 -6.83
C GLU A 12 -2.25 -0.48 -6.64
N TRP A 13 -1.12 -1.11 -6.29
CA TRP A 13 -1.09 -2.54 -6.00
C TRP A 13 -1.97 -2.91 -4.80
N LEU A 14 -1.98 -2.11 -3.73
CA LEU A 14 -2.82 -2.34 -2.55
C LEU A 14 -4.31 -2.08 -2.82
N ALA A 15 -4.65 -1.15 -3.72
CA ALA A 15 -6.02 -0.73 -3.99
C ALA A 15 -6.90 -1.92 -4.42
N ASP A 16 -6.40 -2.77 -5.31
CA ASP A 16 -7.14 -3.89 -5.90
C ASP A 16 -7.39 -5.06 -4.95
N HIS A 17 -6.74 -5.11 -3.78
CA HIS A 17 -6.92 -6.22 -2.84
C HIS A 17 -8.11 -6.00 -1.92
N ASP A 18 -8.99 -6.99 -1.87
CA ASP A 18 -9.96 -7.16 -0.79
C ASP A 18 -9.26 -7.62 0.49
N TYR A 19 -10.00 -7.70 1.60
CA TYR A 19 -9.41 -8.04 2.90
C TYR A 19 -8.70 -9.41 2.90
N ALA A 20 -9.29 -10.43 2.26
CA ALA A 20 -8.66 -11.75 2.16
C ALA A 20 -7.46 -11.78 1.20
N GLY A 21 -7.55 -11.06 0.07
CA GLY A 21 -6.47 -10.89 -0.89
C GLY A 21 -5.29 -10.15 -0.30
N PHE A 22 -5.56 -9.11 0.49
CA PHE A 22 -4.55 -8.30 1.18
C PHE A 22 -3.64 -9.15 2.05
N TRP A 23 -4.19 -9.98 2.95
CA TRP A 23 -3.39 -10.84 3.82
C TRP A 23 -2.54 -11.87 3.05
N LYS A 24 -3.04 -12.37 1.92
CA LYS A 24 -2.27 -13.27 1.05
C LYS A 24 -1.15 -12.54 0.33
N ALA A 25 -1.45 -11.35 -0.18
CA ALA A 25 -0.53 -10.52 -0.94
C ALA A 25 0.67 -10.12 -0.07
N ILE A 26 0.41 -9.60 1.13
CA ILE A 26 1.45 -9.02 2.00
C ILE A 26 2.29 -10.07 2.76
N ALA A 27 1.89 -11.34 2.77
CA ALA A 27 2.53 -12.41 3.55
C ALA A 27 4.03 -12.56 3.23
N LEU A 28 4.42 -12.29 1.97
CA LEU A 28 5.80 -12.25 1.49
C LEU A 28 6.70 -11.31 2.31
N TRP A 29 6.16 -10.16 2.72
CA TRP A 29 6.94 -9.10 3.34
C TRP A 29 6.89 -9.17 4.87
N ASN A 30 6.09 -10.04 5.47
CA ASN A 30 6.01 -10.18 6.93
C ASN A 30 5.83 -8.80 7.63
N VAL A 31 4.92 -7.98 7.08
CA VAL A 31 4.61 -6.63 7.62
C VAL A 31 3.90 -6.73 8.97
N PHE A 32 3.04 -7.74 9.09
CA PHE A 32 2.32 -8.08 10.29
C PHE A 32 2.69 -9.48 10.75
N THR A 33 2.53 -9.70 12.05
CA THR A 33 2.56 -11.00 12.73
C THR A 33 1.31 -11.83 12.41
N GLY A 34 1.41 -13.14 12.55
CA GLY A 34 0.29 -14.06 12.30
C GLY A 34 -0.93 -13.82 13.22
N ASP A 35 -0.71 -13.29 14.42
CA ASP A 35 -1.75 -13.03 15.41
C ASP A 35 -2.60 -11.79 15.08
N GLU A 36 -2.04 -10.81 14.35
CA GLU A 36 -2.76 -9.58 14.00
C GLU A 36 -3.95 -9.85 13.07
N ARG A 37 -3.83 -10.81 12.15
CA ARG A 37 -4.97 -11.19 11.30
C ARG A 37 -6.15 -11.70 12.12
N ALA A 38 -5.89 -12.58 13.09
CA ALA A 38 -6.94 -13.12 13.96
C ALA A 38 -7.61 -12.02 14.77
N HIS A 39 -6.82 -11.07 15.29
CA HIS A 39 -7.35 -9.91 16.01
C HIS A 39 -8.31 -9.06 15.15
N TYR A 40 -7.94 -8.75 13.91
CA TYR A 40 -8.80 -7.98 13.02
C TYR A 40 -10.04 -8.75 12.55
N ASP A 41 -9.92 -10.08 12.37
CA ASP A 41 -11.06 -10.94 12.07
C ASP A 41 -12.10 -10.91 13.21
N ASP A 42 -11.65 -10.96 14.47
CA ASP A 42 -12.52 -10.86 15.65
C ASP A 42 -13.18 -9.47 15.75
N VAL A 43 -12.41 -8.39 15.59
CA VAL A 43 -12.94 -7.01 15.65
C VAL A 43 -14.00 -6.75 14.58
N ILE A 44 -13.79 -7.29 13.37
CA ILE A 44 -14.76 -7.22 12.27
C ILE A 44 -16.02 -8.04 12.61
N ALA A 45 -15.86 -9.25 13.15
CA ALA A 45 -16.97 -10.12 13.52
C ALA A 45 -17.83 -9.54 14.65
N GLU A 46 -17.21 -8.84 15.61
CA GLU A 46 -17.92 -8.14 16.68
C GLU A 46 -18.67 -6.90 16.20
N GLY A 47 -18.40 -6.43 14.97
CA GLY A 47 -19.05 -5.25 14.39
C GLY A 47 -18.64 -3.93 15.04
N VAL A 48 -17.54 -3.92 15.80
CA VAL A 48 -17.01 -2.73 16.50
C VAL A 48 -16.52 -1.68 15.51
N VAL A 49 -16.00 -2.13 14.36
CA VAL A 49 -15.42 -1.25 13.33
C VAL A 49 -15.90 -1.68 11.94
N CYS A 50 -16.09 -0.70 11.05
CA CYS A 50 -16.39 -0.96 9.64
C CYS A 50 -15.22 -1.73 8.97
N PRO A 51 -15.47 -2.88 8.29
CA PRO A 51 -14.42 -3.66 7.65
C PRO A 51 -13.60 -2.88 6.62
N ASP A 52 -14.24 -1.99 5.86
CA ASP A 52 -13.56 -1.14 4.87
C ASP A 52 -12.59 -0.14 5.53
N LEU A 53 -12.92 0.34 6.73
CA LEU A 53 -12.05 1.24 7.49
C LEU A 53 -10.82 0.48 8.01
N VAL A 54 -11.03 -0.72 8.57
CA VAL A 54 -9.94 -1.60 9.01
C VAL A 54 -8.99 -1.90 7.85
N LEU A 55 -9.53 -2.30 6.70
CA LEU A 55 -8.74 -2.60 5.50
C LEU A 55 -7.98 -1.37 5.01
N SER A 56 -8.60 -0.18 5.01
CA SER A 56 -7.93 1.06 4.62
C SER A 56 -6.76 1.40 5.54
N CYS A 57 -6.92 1.27 6.86
CA CYS A 57 -5.83 1.45 7.82
C CYS A 57 -4.70 0.43 7.64
N LEU A 58 -5.04 -0.83 7.39
CA LEU A 58 -4.08 -1.90 7.13
C LEU A 58 -3.26 -1.63 5.87
N LYS A 59 -3.91 -1.21 4.78
CA LYS A 59 -3.24 -0.82 3.52
C LYS A 59 -2.27 0.34 3.76
N GLU A 60 -2.67 1.34 4.54
CA GLU A 60 -1.81 2.48 4.87
C GLU A 60 -0.55 2.09 5.64
N MET A 61 -0.68 1.18 6.62
CA MET A 61 0.46 0.66 7.37
C MET A 61 1.44 -0.10 6.46
N VAL A 62 0.93 -0.92 5.54
CA VAL A 62 1.76 -1.62 4.55
C VAL A 62 2.44 -0.64 3.60
N ARG A 63 1.72 0.39 3.12
CA ARG A 63 2.31 1.43 2.28
C ARG A 63 3.50 2.07 2.99
N LEU A 64 3.34 2.48 4.25
CA LEU A 64 4.40 3.11 5.03
C LEU A 64 5.60 2.18 5.27
N ASP A 65 5.35 0.91 5.59
CA ASP A 65 6.40 -0.09 5.81
C ASP A 65 7.18 -0.38 4.53
N LEU A 66 6.50 -0.67 3.41
CA LEU A 66 7.16 -0.96 2.14
C LEU A 66 7.90 0.25 1.57
N SER A 67 7.33 1.45 1.71
CA SER A 67 8.00 2.70 1.28
C SER A 67 9.31 2.91 2.03
N GLN A 68 9.33 2.64 3.34
CA GLN A 68 10.56 2.74 4.13
C GLN A 68 11.56 1.63 3.80
N ARG A 69 11.09 0.39 3.63
CA ARG A 69 11.97 -0.76 3.35
C ARG A 69 12.68 -0.66 2.00
N PHE A 70 12.02 -0.10 1.00
CA PHE A 70 12.56 0.04 -0.35
C PHE A 70 13.07 1.47 -0.66
N ASP A 71 13.07 2.37 0.34
CA ASP A 71 13.37 3.81 0.18
C ASP A 71 12.62 4.47 -0.98
N LEU A 72 11.35 4.08 -1.18
CA LEU A 72 10.53 4.57 -2.28
C LEU A 72 10.30 6.08 -2.14
N LYS A 73 10.34 6.77 -3.28
CA LYS A 73 10.01 8.19 -3.36
C LYS A 73 8.64 8.36 -3.99
N ASP A 74 8.06 9.53 -3.75
CA ASP A 74 6.87 9.97 -4.45
C ASP A 74 7.17 10.12 -5.94
N ARG A 75 6.25 9.64 -6.80
CA ARG A 75 6.36 9.76 -8.25
C ARG A 75 6.49 11.24 -8.63
N THR A 76 7.60 11.60 -9.24
CA THR A 76 7.81 12.98 -9.68
C THR A 76 6.88 13.27 -10.84
N PHE A 77 5.80 14.03 -10.60
CA PHE A 77 4.90 14.45 -11.65
C PHE A 77 5.61 15.45 -12.57
N THR A 78 5.94 15.01 -13.78
CA THR A 78 6.39 15.91 -14.85
C THR A 78 5.15 16.34 -15.63
N PRO A 79 4.69 17.60 -15.52
CA PRO A 79 3.60 18.08 -16.35
C PRO A 79 4.03 18.01 -17.83
N PRO A 80 3.12 17.68 -18.76
CA PRO A 80 3.43 17.58 -20.18
C PRO A 80 4.07 18.87 -20.75
N ASP A 81 3.75 20.02 -20.16
CA ASP A 81 4.32 21.33 -20.54
C ASP A 81 5.78 21.55 -20.10
N ALA A 82 6.37 20.70 -19.26
CA ALA A 82 7.77 20.81 -18.85
C ALA A 82 8.76 20.44 -19.97
N GLN A 83 8.30 19.82 -21.06
CA GLN A 83 9.15 19.50 -22.23
C GLN A 83 9.69 20.76 -22.92
N TYR A 84 9.00 21.89 -22.80
CA TYR A 84 9.46 23.17 -23.34
C TYR A 84 10.66 23.75 -22.59
N LEU A 85 10.89 23.36 -21.32
CA LEU A 85 12.03 23.83 -20.52
C LEU A 85 13.33 23.11 -20.88
N THR A 86 13.27 21.90 -21.43
CA THR A 86 14.44 21.12 -21.87
C THR A 86 14.93 21.48 -23.26
N SER A 87 14.16 22.26 -24.03
CA SER A 87 14.43 22.59 -25.43
C SER A 87 15.14 23.95 -25.63
N LEU A 88 15.57 24.61 -24.55
CA LEU A 88 16.16 25.96 -24.59
C LEU A 88 17.69 26.01 -24.42
N HIS A 89 18.41 24.89 -24.60
CA HIS A 89 19.88 24.83 -24.51
C HIS A 89 20.55 24.45 -25.82
#